data_AF-A0A1G3AAI4-F1
#
_entry.id   AF-A0A1G3AAI4-F1
#
_cell.length_a   1.000
_cell.length_b   1.000
_cell.length_c   1.000
_cell.angle_alpha   90.00
_cell.angle_beta   90.00
_cell.angle_gamma   90.00
#
_symmetry.space_group_name_H-M   'P 1'
#
loop_
_entity.id
_entity.type
_entity.pdbx_description
1 polymer ?
#
loop_
_entity_poly.entity_id
_entity_poly.type
_entity_poly.pdbx_seq_one_letter_code
_entity_poly.pdbx_strand_id
1 'polypeptide(L)' 'MAWTKIKIDKELFENIKRCAETAGYCSTEEFIQHALEKEVDRIRIAEDDEEKVKDRLRGLGYLQ' A
#
# COMPACT_ATOMS: atom_id res chain seq x y z
N MET A 1 12.59 13.81 -12.29
CA MET A 1 11.86 13.13 -11.20
C MET A 1 12.87 12.66 -10.17
N ALA A 2 12.64 12.89 -8.88
CA ALA A 2 13.55 12.49 -7.82
C ALA A 2 13.15 11.10 -7.31
N TRP A 3 14.09 10.16 -7.28
CA TRP A 3 13.88 8.82 -6.72
C TRP A 3 14.53 8.69 -5.35
N THR A 4 13.83 8.01 -4.44
CA THR A 4 14.36 7.61 -3.14
C THR A 4 14.90 6.18 -3.25
N LYS A 5 16.11 5.94 -2.74
CA LYS A 5 16.69 4.59 -2.66
C LYS A 5 16.26 3.92 -1.37
N ILE A 6 15.71 2.71 -1.46
CA ILE A 6 15.30 1.89 -0.32
C ILE A 6 16.16 0.63 -0.32
N LYS A 7 16.68 0.25 0.85
CA LYS A 7 17.37 -1.03 1.02
C LYS A 7 16.34 -2.13 1.26
N ILE A 8 16.44 -3.20 0.50
CA ILE A 8 15.63 -4.42 0.65
C ILE A 8 16.60 -5.56 0.93
N ASP A 9 16.22 -6.43 1.85
CA ASP A 9 17.00 -7.64 2.12
C ASP A 9 17.14 -8.49 0.83
N LYS A 10 18.31 -9.12 0.66
CA LYS A 10 18.62 -9.84 -0.57
C LYS A 10 17.69 -11.04 -0.77
N GLU A 11 17.37 -11.79 0.30
CA GLU A 11 16.48 -12.94 0.23
C GLU A 11 15.05 -12.50 -0.11
N LEU A 12 14.60 -11.42 0.51
CA LEU A 12 13.31 -10.81 0.19
C LEU A 12 13.24 -10.37 -1.28
N PHE A 13 14.28 -9.72 -1.80
CA PHE A 13 14.30 -9.25 -3.19
C PHE A 13 14.25 -10.40 -4.21
N GLU A 14 14.92 -11.52 -3.94
CA GLU A 14 14.84 -12.71 -4.79
C GLU A 14 13.43 -13.34 -4.78
N ASN A 15 12.76 -13.33 -3.63
CA ASN A 15 11.36 -13.76 -3.57
C ASN A 15 10.44 -12.81 -4.34
N ILE A 16 10.66 -11.49 -4.24
CA ILE A 16 9.91 -10.49 -5.00
C ILE A 16 10.05 -10.72 -6.51
N LYS A 17 11.26 -11.01 -7.02
CA LYS A 17 11.47 -11.34 -8.43
C LYS A 17 10.63 -12.52 -8.88
N ARG A 18 10.66 -13.63 -8.14
CA ARG A 18 9.87 -14.83 -8.44
C ARG A 18 8.38 -14.54 -8.45
N CYS A 19 7.90 -13.75 -7.47
CA CYS A 19 6.51 -13.31 -7.42
C CYS A 19 6.14 -12.44 -8.63
N ALA A 20 7.01 -11.50 -9.01
CA ALA A 20 6.78 -10.63 -10.16
C ALA A 20 6.67 -11.43 -11.48
N GLU A 21 7.58 -12.38 -11.70
CA GLU A 21 7.54 -13.28 -12.86
C GLU A 21 6.27 -14.15 -12.87
N THR A 22 5.92 -14.73 -11.73
CA THR A 22 4.72 -15.58 -11.58
C THR A 22 3.43 -14.78 -11.82
N ALA A 23 3.40 -13.53 -11.38
CA ALA A 23 2.27 -12.63 -11.57
C ALA A 23 2.23 -11.97 -12.97
N GLY A 24 3.22 -12.26 -13.84
CA GLY A 24 3.26 -11.79 -15.22
C GLY A 24 3.68 -10.33 -15.39
N TYR A 25 4.39 -9.75 -14.41
CA TYR A 25 4.89 -8.39 -14.49
C TYR A 25 6.09 -8.28 -15.44
N CYS A 26 6.22 -7.16 -16.13
CA CYS A 26 7.31 -6.94 -17.08
C CYS A 26 8.65 -6.63 -16.38
N SER A 27 8.59 -6.14 -15.14
CA SER A 27 9.76 -5.86 -14.30
C SER A 27 9.43 -6.05 -12.81
N THR A 28 10.44 -6.44 -12.03
CA THR A 28 10.37 -6.46 -10.57
C THR A 28 10.07 -5.07 -9.99
N GLU A 29 10.57 -4.00 -10.62
CA GLU A 29 10.36 -2.62 -10.17
C GLU A 29 8.89 -2.21 -10.28
N GLU A 30 8.22 -2.58 -11.38
CA GLU A 30 6.80 -2.35 -11.60
C GLU A 30 5.96 -3.06 -10.54
N PHE A 31 6.30 -4.33 -10.25
CA PHE A 31 5.64 -5.09 -9.19
C PHE A 31 5.79 -4.43 -7.83
N ILE A 32 7.01 -3.98 -7.47
CA ILE A 32 7.26 -3.31 -6.19
C ILE A 32 6.46 -2.01 -6.11
N GLN A 33 6.43 -1.21 -7.18
CA GLN A 33 5.68 0.04 -7.21
C GLN A 33 4.17 -0.19 -7.03
N HIS A 34 3.57 -1.07 -7.85
CA HIS A 34 2.14 -1.38 -7.73
C HIS A 34 1.79 -1.99 -6.37
N ALA A 35 2.66 -2.83 -5.81
CA ALA A 35 2.46 -3.38 -4.48
C ALA A 35 2.43 -2.26 -3.42
N LEU A 36 3.38 -1.33 -3.45
CA LEU A 36 3.44 -0.20 -2.52
C LEU A 36 2.25 0.76 -2.70
N GLU A 37 1.88 1.09 -3.93
CA GLU A 37 0.72 1.95 -4.23
C GLU A 37 -0.57 1.34 -3.66
N LYS A 38 -0.80 0.05 -3.92
CA LYS A 38 -1.95 -0.69 -3.38
C LYS A 38 -1.98 -0.68 -1.84
N GLU A 39 -0.82 -0.80 -1.23
CA GLU A 39 -0.66 -0.82 0.22
C GLU A 39 -0.96 0.55 0.85
N VAL A 40 -0.47 1.62 0.22
CA VAL A 40 -0.73 3.01 0.61
C VAL A 40 -2.21 3.35 0.45
N ASP A 41 -2.82 2.98 -0.68
CA ASP A 41 -4.24 3.22 -0.93
C ASP A 41 -5.12 2.46 0.07
N ARG A 42 -4.77 1.21 0.39
CA ARG A 42 -5.51 0.44 1.40
C ARG A 42 -5.48 1.12 2.77
N ILE A 43 -4.32 1.64 3.19
CA ILE A 43 -4.20 2.35 4.47
C ILE A 43 -4.98 3.66 4.44
N ARG A 44 -4.85 4.45 3.37
CA ARG A 44 -5.62 5.70 3.19
C ARG A 44 -7.11 5.48 3.22
N ILE A 45 -7.61 4.46 2.51
CA ILE A 45 -9.03 4.11 2.50
C ILE A 45 -9.49 3.70 3.90
N ALA A 46 -8.68 2.93 4.63
CA ALA A 46 -9.00 2.54 6.00
C ALA A 46 -9.07 3.75 6.95
N GLU A 47 -8.15 4.71 6.82
CA GLU A 47 -8.18 5.98 7.56
C GLU A 47 -9.42 6.81 7.22
N ASP A 48 -9.74 6.96 5.94
CA ASP A 48 -10.92 7.70 5.46
C ASP A 48 -12.23 7.07 5.93
N ASP A 49 -12.32 5.73 5.93
CA ASP A 49 -13.51 5.02 6.39
C ASP A 49 -13.67 5.12 7.91
N GLU A 50 -12.57 5.06 8.67
CA GLU A 50 -12.60 5.35 10.11
C GLU A 50 -13.03 6.79 10.40
N GLU A 51 -12.53 7.77 9.65
CA GLU A 51 -12.90 9.17 9.81
C GLU A 51 -14.37 9.41 9.46
N LYS A 52 -14.85 8.82 8.36
CA LYS A 52 -16.27 8.87 7.98
C LYS A 52 -17.19 8.20 9.01
N VAL A 53 -16.76 7.10 9.62
CA VAL A 53 -17.52 6.44 10.70
C VAL A 53 -17.54 7.33 11.95
N LYS A 54 -16.40 7.92 12.34
CA LYS A 54 -16.32 8.87 13.47
C LYS A 54 -17.20 10.11 13.22
N ASP A 55 -17.23 10.64 12.00
CA ASP A 55 -18.08 11.77 11.62
C ASP A 55 -19.57 11.46 11.66
N ARG A 56 -19.98 10.28 11.16
CA ARG A 56 -21.37 9.83 11.29
C ARG A 56 -21.77 9.66 12.75
N LEU A 57 -20.90 9.11 13.58
CA LEU A 57 -21.15 8.93 15.02
C LEU A 57 -21.20 10.27 15.78
N ARG A 58 -20.36 11.24 15.42
CA ARG A 58 -20.42 12.63 15.93
C ARG A 58 -21.72 13.32 15.53
N GLY A 59 -22.13 13.21 14.26
CA GLY A 59 -23.38 13.78 13.75
C GLY A 59 -24.65 13.18 14.36
N LEU A 60 -24.56 11.95 14.89
CA LEU A 60 -25.63 11.26 15.60
C LEU A 60 -25.56 11.44 17.13
N GLY A 61 -24.55 12.15 17.66
CA GLY A 61 -24.41 12.45 19.10
C GLY A 61 -23.86 11.31 19.96
N TYR A 62 -23.23 10.28 19.36
CA TYR A 62 -22.67 9.13 20.08
C TYR A 62 -21.19 9.29 20.45
N LEU A 63 -20.50 10.30 19.91
CA LEU A 63 -19.13 10.67 20.24
C LEU A 63 -19.08 12.18 20.47
N GLN A 64 -18.48 12.62 21.58
CA GLN A 64 -18.32 14.01 21.99
C GLN A 64 -16.84 14.43 21.93
#